data_AF-A0A7V9QCA5-F1
#
_entry.id   AF-A0A7V9QCA5-F1
#
_cell.length_a   1.000
_cell.length_b   1.000
_cell.length_c   1.000
_cell.angle_alpha   90.00
_cell.angle_beta   90.00
_cell.angle_gamma   90.00
#
_symmetry.space_group_name_H-M   'P 1'
#
loop_
_entity.id
_entity.type
_entity.pdbx_description
1 polymer ?
#
loop_
_entity_poly.entity_id
_entity_poly.type
_entity_poly.pdbx_seq_one_letter_code
_entity_poly.pdbx_strand_id
1 'polypeptide(L)'
;MSSLVLLLGLAAFIVAGVAGFGWALDRQVRGGILQQRSEAVNRPDWVRLQQLPPHVTRAFLAVVDPGFMEEGRLRAGGGGTTLSRELVRQVHLLPGSLTGEARELMMGPVLENRTSKASLLELYLNRVYLGQEHGEAVYGI
;
A
#
# COMPACT_ATOMS: atom_id res chain seq x y z
N MET A 1 14.21 -44.04 -11.34
CA MET A 1 13.74 -42.93 -12.20
C MET A 1 12.45 -42.27 -11.68
N SER A 2 11.72 -42.86 -10.74
CA SER A 2 10.41 -42.38 -10.27
C SER A 2 10.43 -41.25 -9.23
N SER A 3 11.45 -41.17 -8.35
CA SER A 3 11.52 -40.16 -7.29
C SER A 3 11.94 -38.77 -7.77
N LEU A 4 12.79 -38.69 -8.80
CA LEU A 4 13.32 -37.44 -9.34
C LEU A 4 12.26 -36.67 -10.14
N VAL A 5 11.39 -37.39 -10.86
CA VAL A 5 10.24 -36.80 -11.58
C VAL A 5 9.19 -36.26 -10.59
N LEU A 6 8.94 -36.96 -9.49
CA LEU A 6 8.04 -36.49 -8.42
C LEU A 6 8.58 -35.22 -7.72
N LEU A 7 9.87 -35.18 -7.43
CA LEU A 7 10.51 -34.00 -6.84
C LEU A 7 10.48 -32.79 -7.78
N LEU A 8 10.78 -32.98 -9.07
CA LEU A 8 10.68 -31.92 -10.07
C LEU A 8 9.24 -31.43 -10.26
N GLY A 9 8.26 -32.35 -10.25
CA GLY A 9 6.84 -32.00 -10.31
C GLY A 9 6.37 -31.18 -9.10
N LEU A 10 6.78 -31.58 -7.89
CA LEU A 10 6.46 -30.85 -6.66
C LEU A 10 7.12 -29.45 -6.65
N ALA A 11 8.39 -29.37 -7.05
CA ALA A 11 9.11 -28.10 -7.15
C ALA A 11 8.43 -27.16 -8.16
N ALA A 12 8.04 -27.67 -9.34
CA ALA A 12 7.31 -26.89 -10.34
C ALA A 12 5.95 -26.40 -9.82
N PHE A 13 5.22 -27.23 -9.06
CA PHE A 13 3.94 -26.85 -8.45
C PHE A 13 4.10 -25.78 -7.38
N ILE A 14 5.14 -25.88 -6.53
CA ILE A 14 5.47 -24.85 -5.53
C ILE A 14 5.84 -23.54 -6.22
N VAL A 15 6.70 -23.58 -7.24
CA VAL A 15 7.09 -22.38 -7.99
C VAL A 15 5.89 -21.74 -8.67
N ALA A 16 5.03 -22.53 -9.32
CA ALA A 16 3.80 -22.02 -9.94
C ALA A 16 2.83 -21.44 -8.90
N GLY A 17 2.71 -22.07 -7.73
CA GLY A 17 1.89 -21.58 -6.62
C GLY A 17 2.40 -20.25 -6.06
N VAL A 18 3.71 -20.13 -5.81
CA VAL A 18 4.35 -18.89 -5.33
C VAL A 18 4.25 -17.78 -6.37
N ALA A 19 4.51 -18.08 -7.65
CA ALA A 19 4.37 -17.11 -8.73
C ALA A 19 2.91 -16.66 -8.91
N GLY A 20 1.96 -17.59 -8.87
CA GLY A 20 0.54 -17.31 -8.94
C GLY A 20 0.04 -16.47 -7.77
N PHE A 21 0.54 -16.75 -6.56
CA PHE A 21 0.23 -15.96 -5.36
C PHE A 21 0.80 -14.54 -5.45
N GLY A 22 2.05 -14.38 -5.87
CA GLY A 22 2.67 -13.07 -6.11
C GLY A 22 1.91 -12.26 -7.18
N TRP A 23 1.49 -12.92 -8.27
CA TRP A 23 0.66 -12.30 -9.30
C TRP A 23 -0.72 -11.86 -8.77
N ALA A 24 -1.35 -12.67 -7.91
CA ALA A 24 -2.63 -12.32 -7.30
C ALA A 24 -2.52 -11.08 -6.40
N LEU A 25 -1.47 -11.00 -5.57
CA LEU A 25 -1.18 -9.81 -4.75
C LEU A 25 -0.95 -8.56 -5.60
N ASP A 26 -0.15 -8.68 -6.66
CA ASP A 26 0.11 -7.57 -7.59
C ASP A 26 -1.18 -7.08 -8.26
N ARG A 27 -2.04 -8.01 -8.69
CA ARG A 27 -3.34 -7.68 -9.30
C ARG A 27 -4.24 -6.93 -8.33
N GLN A 28 -4.26 -7.34 -7.06
CA GLN A 28 -5.09 -6.70 -6.03
C GLN A 28 -4.62 -5.27 -5.75
N VAL A 29 -3.31 -5.03 -5.66
CA VAL A 29 -2.73 -3.69 -5.47
C VAL A 29 -3.00 -2.79 -6.69
N ARG A 30 -2.82 -3.29 -7.91
CA ARG A 30 -3.05 -2.51 -9.14
C ARG A 30 -4.52 -2.14 -9.33
N GLY A 31 -5.42 -3.10 -9.20
CA GLY A 31 -6.85 -2.89 -9.41
C GLY A 31 -7.54 -2.07 -8.31
N GLY A 32 -6.90 -1.88 -7.16
CA GLY A 32 -7.39 -1.04 -6.08
C GLY A 32 -6.69 0.32 -6.03
N ILE A 33 -5.51 0.34 -5.43
CA ILE A 33 -4.82 1.56 -5.01
C ILE A 33 -4.38 2.41 -6.21
N LEU A 34 -3.78 1.79 -7.23
CA LEU A 34 -3.24 2.52 -8.39
C LEU A 34 -4.33 3.01 -9.33
N GLN A 35 -5.34 2.17 -9.59
CA GLN A 35 -6.48 2.55 -10.41
C GLN A 35 -7.25 3.71 -9.77
N GLN A 36 -7.61 3.59 -8.48
CA GLN A 36 -8.33 4.67 -7.82
C GLN A 36 -7.49 5.94 -7.70
N ARG A 37 -6.16 5.85 -7.60
CA ARG A 37 -5.29 7.04 -7.70
C ARG A 37 -5.43 7.70 -9.07
N SER A 38 -5.36 6.93 -10.16
CA SER A 38 -5.48 7.50 -11.51
C SER A 38 -6.83 8.19 -11.75
N GLU A 39 -7.89 7.67 -11.16
CA GLU A 39 -9.22 8.29 -11.16
C GLU A 39 -9.25 9.53 -10.26
N ALA A 40 -8.67 9.44 -9.06
CA ALA A 40 -8.72 10.50 -8.06
C ALA A 40 -7.88 11.74 -8.43
N VAL A 41 -6.76 11.58 -9.15
CA VAL A 41 -5.92 12.70 -9.61
C VAL A 41 -6.68 13.68 -10.52
N ASN A 42 -7.77 13.24 -11.14
CA ASN A 42 -8.63 14.08 -11.98
C ASN A 42 -9.78 14.75 -11.21
N ARG A 43 -9.95 14.46 -9.91
CA ARG A 43 -11.00 15.08 -9.12
C ARG A 43 -10.67 16.55 -8.82
N PRO A 44 -11.66 17.45 -8.75
CA PRO A 44 -11.43 18.87 -8.46
C PRO A 44 -10.82 19.14 -7.07
N ASP A 45 -11.11 18.25 -6.11
CA ASP A 45 -10.66 18.33 -4.72
C ASP A 45 -9.30 17.67 -4.47
N TRP A 46 -8.64 17.15 -5.51
CA TRP A 46 -7.34 16.49 -5.36
C TRP A 46 -6.20 17.51 -5.21
N VAL A 47 -5.46 17.40 -4.11
CA VAL A 47 -4.32 18.27 -3.81
C VAL A 47 -3.01 17.54 -4.10
N ARG A 48 -2.21 18.08 -5.02
CA ARG A 48 -0.88 17.51 -5.32
C ARG A 48 0.08 17.76 -4.17
N LEU A 49 0.99 16.82 -3.93
CA LEU A 49 1.98 16.93 -2.86
C LEU A 49 2.82 18.22 -2.95
N GLN A 50 3.09 18.67 -4.16
CA GLN A 50 3.86 19.88 -4.45
C GLN A 50 3.13 21.18 -4.09
N GLN A 51 1.79 21.13 -4.00
CA GLN A 51 0.96 22.27 -3.61
C GLN A 51 0.89 22.43 -2.09
N LEU A 52 1.30 21.40 -1.34
CA LEU A 52 1.22 21.39 0.11
C LEU A 52 2.40 22.12 0.74
N PRO A 53 2.17 22.94 1.77
CA PRO A 53 3.25 23.52 2.54
C PRO A 53 4.12 22.41 3.17
N PRO A 54 5.46 22.47 3.08
CA PRO A 54 6.33 21.40 3.55
C PRO A 54 6.14 21.04 5.04
N HIS A 55 5.71 21.99 5.87
CA HIS A 55 5.46 21.75 7.28
C HIS A 55 4.23 20.88 7.53
N VAL A 56 3.19 20.94 6.68
CA VAL A 56 2.02 20.07 6.77
C VAL A 56 2.44 18.64 6.52
N THR A 57 3.15 18.41 5.41
CA THR A 57 3.69 17.08 5.06
C THR A 57 4.58 16.51 6.15
N ARG A 58 5.49 17.32 6.71
CA ARG A 58 6.37 16.90 7.81
C ARG A 58 5.61 16.58 9.08
N ALA A 59 4.58 17.35 9.42
CA ALA A 59 3.76 17.11 10.61
C ALA A 59 3.06 15.74 10.53
N PHE A 60 2.45 15.43 9.38
CA PHE A 60 1.85 14.11 9.16
C PHE A 60 2.88 12.99 9.22
N LEU A 61 4.00 13.13 8.51
CA LEU A 61 5.05 12.11 8.53
C LEU A 61 5.62 11.89 9.94
N ALA A 62 5.81 12.96 10.73
CA ALA A 62 6.32 12.86 12.09
C ALA A 62 5.42 12.04 13.03
N VAL A 63 4.12 11.97 12.74
CA VAL A 63 3.16 11.17 13.51
C VAL A 63 3.02 9.77 12.94
N VAL A 64 2.89 9.66 11.61
CA VAL A 64 2.50 8.41 10.93
C VAL A 64 3.70 7.50 10.69
N ASP A 65 4.78 8.05 10.12
CA ASP A 65 5.98 7.28 9.79
C ASP A 65 7.17 8.24 9.53
N PRO A 66 7.91 8.64 10.59
CA PRO A 66 8.94 9.68 10.50
C PRO A 66 10.05 9.39 9.50
N GLY A 67 10.37 8.10 9.33
CA GLY A 67 11.39 7.66 8.39
C GLY A 67 10.84 7.33 7.01
N PHE A 68 9.54 7.50 6.73
CA PHE A 68 8.93 7.11 5.47
C PHE A 68 9.72 7.58 4.23
N MET A 69 10.33 8.77 4.29
CA MET A 69 11.10 9.33 3.18
C MET A 69 12.55 8.81 3.08
N GLU A 70 13.06 8.11 4.10
CA GLU A 70 14.42 7.55 4.12
C GLU A 70 14.61 6.48 3.05
N GLU A 71 15.66 6.58 2.25
CA GLU A 71 15.97 5.57 1.25
C GLU A 71 16.29 4.22 1.91
N GLY A 72 15.88 3.12 1.27
CA GLY A 72 16.14 1.77 1.78
C GLY A 72 15.26 1.30 2.95
N ARG A 73 14.40 2.15 3.52
CA ARG A 73 13.48 1.79 4.62
C ARG A 73 12.47 0.67 4.30
N LEU A 74 12.26 0.39 3.01
CA LEU A 74 11.59 -0.81 2.49
C LEU A 74 12.09 -2.13 3.12
N ARG A 75 13.30 -2.16 3.69
CA ARG A 75 14.02 -3.38 4.06
C ARG A 75 14.08 -3.71 5.55
N ALA A 76 13.59 -2.86 6.45
CA ALA A 76 13.83 -3.07 7.89
C ALA A 76 12.96 -4.18 8.54
N GLY A 77 11.91 -4.68 7.88
CA GLY A 77 11.04 -5.70 8.49
C GLY A 77 10.17 -6.54 7.53
N GLY A 78 10.43 -6.51 6.22
CA GLY A 78 9.71 -7.31 5.21
C GLY A 78 8.24 -6.92 4.94
N GLY A 79 7.67 -6.04 5.76
CA GLY A 79 6.23 -5.74 5.79
C GLY A 79 5.77 -4.44 5.14
N GLY A 80 6.68 -3.67 4.55
CA GLY A 80 6.41 -2.31 4.09
C GLY A 80 6.40 -1.29 5.24
N THR A 81 6.38 -0.02 4.89
CA THR A 81 6.27 1.14 5.78
C THR A 81 4.90 1.21 6.43
N THR A 82 4.81 1.89 7.57
CA THR A 82 3.55 2.04 8.31
C THR A 82 2.52 2.76 7.44
N LEU A 83 2.95 3.81 6.72
CA LEU A 83 2.09 4.56 5.79
C LEU A 83 1.53 3.66 4.69
N SER A 84 2.34 2.80 4.08
CA SER A 84 1.88 1.91 3.01
C SER A 84 0.93 0.83 3.50
N ARG A 85 1.17 0.26 4.69
CA ARG A 85 0.25 -0.70 5.32
C ARG A 85 -1.09 -0.06 5.66
N GLU A 86 -1.06 1.15 6.22
CA GLU A 86 -2.25 1.95 6.50
C GLU A 86 -3.06 2.18 5.22
N LEU A 87 -2.39 2.57 4.14
CA LEU A 87 -3.04 2.83 2.86
C LEU A 87 -3.68 1.56 2.28
N VAL A 88 -2.98 0.42 2.33
CA VAL A 88 -3.55 -0.88 1.93
C VAL A 88 -4.82 -1.18 2.75
N ARG A 89 -4.76 -1.02 4.07
CA ARG A 89 -5.92 -1.28 4.94
C ARG A 89 -7.11 -0.41 4.55
N GLN A 90 -6.89 0.89 4.37
CA GLN A 90 -7.94 1.84 4.01
C GLN A 90 -8.56 1.55 2.64
N VAL A 91 -7.75 1.28 1.61
CA VAL A 91 -8.26 1.04 0.25
C VAL A 91 -8.99 -0.30 0.13
N HIS A 92 -8.50 -1.34 0.81
CA HIS A 92 -9.07 -2.68 0.70
C HIS A 92 -10.05 -3.04 1.82
N LEU A 93 -10.36 -2.08 2.71
CA LEU A 93 -11.25 -2.27 3.86
C LEU A 93 -10.88 -3.53 4.65
N LEU A 94 -9.58 -3.71 4.90
CA LEU A 94 -9.09 -4.91 5.57
C LEU A 94 -9.56 -4.93 7.03
N PRO A 95 -9.98 -6.10 7.55
CA PRO A 95 -10.38 -6.22 8.94
C PRO A 95 -9.16 -6.04 9.87
N GLY A 96 -9.37 -5.52 11.08
CA GLY A 96 -8.33 -5.48 12.12
C GLY A 96 -8.02 -6.84 12.76
N SER A 97 -8.20 -7.94 12.03
CA SER A 97 -7.86 -9.30 12.48
C SER A 97 -6.46 -9.67 11.99
N LEU A 98 -5.88 -10.74 12.56
CA LEU A 98 -4.58 -11.27 12.13
C LEU A 98 -4.51 -11.53 10.61
N THR A 99 -5.63 -11.92 10.00
CA THR A 99 -5.72 -12.12 8.55
C THR A 99 -5.61 -10.81 7.78
N GLY A 100 -6.21 -9.72 8.27
CA GLY A 100 -6.07 -8.40 7.66
C GLY A 100 -4.67 -7.83 7.83
N GLU A 101 -4.09 -7.94 9.03
CA GLU A 101 -2.71 -7.54 9.28
C GLU A 101 -1.71 -8.29 8.39
N ALA A 102 -1.90 -9.61 8.20
CA ALA A 102 -1.08 -10.39 7.29
C ALA A 102 -1.20 -9.91 5.83
N ARG A 103 -2.40 -9.51 5.40
CA ARG A 103 -2.62 -8.95 4.06
C ARG A 103 -1.97 -7.59 3.90
N GLU A 104 -2.03 -6.72 4.92
CA GLU A 104 -1.28 -5.45 4.92
C GLU A 104 0.23 -5.70 4.76
N LEU A 105 0.78 -6.64 5.54
CA LEU A 105 2.20 -6.99 5.53
C LEU A 105 2.65 -7.51 4.16
N MET A 106 1.79 -8.26 3.46
CA MET A 106 2.07 -8.80 2.13
C MET A 106 1.91 -7.76 1.01
N MET A 107 0.89 -6.90 1.09
CA MET A 107 0.55 -5.95 0.03
C MET A 107 1.32 -4.63 0.14
N GLY A 108 1.72 -4.21 1.34
CA GLY A 108 2.48 -2.98 1.58
C GLY A 108 3.78 -2.90 0.77
N PRO A 109 4.66 -3.92 0.81
CA PRO A 109 5.88 -3.94 -0.01
C PRO A 109 5.59 -3.91 -1.52
N VAL A 110 4.54 -4.62 -1.96
CA VAL A 110 4.13 -4.63 -3.37
C VAL A 110 3.73 -3.23 -3.81
N LEU A 111 2.97 -2.52 -2.97
CA LEU A 111 2.54 -1.16 -3.24
C LEU A 111 3.72 -0.18 -3.36
N GLU A 112 4.68 -0.23 -2.44
CA GLU A 112 5.87 0.63 -2.48
C GLU A 112 6.79 0.32 -3.66
N ASN A 113 6.92 -0.95 -4.04
CA ASN A 113 7.71 -1.31 -5.22
C ASN A 113 7.09 -0.81 -6.54
N ARG A 114 5.79 -0.52 -6.55
CA ARG A 114 5.06 -0.06 -7.75
C ARG A 114 4.88 1.46 -7.80
N THR A 115 5.10 2.16 -6.69
CA THR A 115 4.67 3.55 -6.52
C THR A 115 5.75 4.36 -5.82
N SER A 116 6.07 5.54 -6.36
CA SER A 116 7.04 6.41 -5.69
C SER A 116 6.55 6.87 -4.32
N LYS A 117 7.48 7.06 -3.37
CA LYS A 117 7.16 7.55 -2.03
C LYS A 117 6.35 8.84 -2.05
N ALA A 118 6.72 9.78 -2.92
CA ALA A 118 5.97 11.02 -3.13
C ALA A 118 4.51 10.75 -3.55
N SER A 119 4.28 9.81 -4.47
CA SER A 119 2.93 9.47 -4.92
C SER A 119 2.11 8.75 -3.84
N LEU A 120 2.74 7.93 -3.01
CA LEU A 120 2.08 7.28 -1.87
C LEU A 120 1.68 8.28 -0.80
N LEU A 121 2.57 9.23 -0.50
CA LEU A 121 2.30 10.29 0.45
C LEU A 121 1.19 11.22 -0.04
N GLU A 122 1.21 11.60 -1.32
CA GLU A 122 0.12 12.34 -1.96
C GLU A 122 -1.21 11.59 -1.82
N LEU A 123 -1.22 10.29 -2.17
CA LEU A 123 -2.41 9.46 -2.10
C LEU A 123 -2.93 9.31 -0.66
N TYR A 124 -2.03 9.16 0.31
CA TYR A 124 -2.37 9.11 1.73
C TYR A 124 -2.99 10.42 2.22
N LEU A 125 -2.36 11.56 1.92
CA LEU A 125 -2.83 12.87 2.38
C LEU A 125 -4.17 13.27 1.77
N ASN A 126 -4.52 12.76 0.58
CA ASN A 126 -5.84 12.97 -0.03
C ASN A 126 -6.91 11.98 0.45
N ARG A 127 -6.57 11.03 1.32
CA ARG A 127 -7.49 9.96 1.77
C ARG A 127 -7.59 9.82 3.27
N VAL A 128 -6.66 10.42 4.01
CA VAL A 128 -6.70 10.40 5.45
C VAL A 128 -8.03 10.97 5.92
N TYR A 129 -8.70 10.24 6.80
CA TYR A 129 -9.92 10.69 7.45
C TYR A 129 -9.59 11.79 8.45
N LEU A 130 -10.20 12.97 8.26
CA LEU A 130 -9.95 14.14 9.11
C LEU A 130 -11.05 14.39 10.14
N GLY A 131 -12.20 13.74 10.01
CA GLY A 131 -13.31 13.89 10.93
C GLY A 131 -14.66 13.85 10.23
N GLN A 132 -15.67 14.38 10.89
CA GLN A 132 -17.03 14.45 10.39
C GLN A 132 -17.58 15.86 10.53
N GLU A 133 -18.28 16.30 9.50
CA GLU A 133 -19.02 17.56 9.46
C GLU A 133 -20.47 17.25 9.08
N HIS A 134 -21.43 17.63 9.93
CA HIS A 134 -22.87 17.41 9.72
C HIS A 134 -23.30 15.96 9.36
N GLY A 135 -22.53 14.97 9.81
CA GLY A 135 -22.78 13.55 9.52
C GLY A 135 -22.10 13.05 8.25
N GLU A 136 -21.40 13.91 7.51
CA GLU A 136 -20.57 13.53 6.37
C GLU A 136 -19.10 13.38 6.80
N ALA A 137 -18.46 12.31 6.35
CA ALA A 137 -17.05 12.06 6.63
C ALA A 137 -16.16 12.92 5.72
N VAL A 138 -15.24 13.66 6.34
CA VAL A 138 -14.27 14.51 5.66
C VAL A 138 -12.98 13.73 5.47
N TYR A 139 -12.50 13.69 4.23
CA TYR A 139 -11.27 13.03 3.83
C TYR A 139 -10.38 13.98 3.06
N GLY A 140 -9.07 13.80 3.19
CA GLY A 140 -8.11 14.61 2.48
C GLY A 140 -7.89 15.96 3.15
N ILE A 141 -6.67 16.49 3.02
CA ILE A 141 -6.26 17.78 3.57
C ILE A 141 -6.60 18.99 2.70
#